data_AF-A0A352S2H8-F1
#
_entry.id   AF-A0A352S2H8-F1
#
_cell.length_a   1.000
_cell.length_b   1.000
_cell.length_c   1.000
_cell.angle_alpha   90.00
_cell.angle_beta   90.00
_cell.angle_gamma   90.00
#
_symmetry.space_group_name_H-M   'P 1'
#
loop_
_entity.id
_entity.type
_entity.pdbx_description
1 polymer ?
#
loop_
_entity_poly.entity_id
_entity_poly.type
_entity_poly.pdbx_seq_one_letter_code
_entity_poly.pdbx_strand_id
1 'polypeptide(L)' 'LIAKMPTLVAMAYKYTMGQPYIYPQNDLSYSGNFMRMMFATPCAPYTVNPVLERALDRIFILHADHEQ' A
#
# COMPACT_ATOMS: atom_id res chain seq x y z
N LEU A 1 -4.54 14.87 1.90
CA LEU A 1 -3.29 14.34 1.30
C LEU A 1 -2.97 12.92 1.81
N ILE A 2 -2.88 12.72 3.12
CA ILE A 2 -2.53 11.44 3.77
C ILE A 2 -3.28 10.21 3.22
N ALA A 3 -4.60 10.31 3.01
CA ALA A 3 -5.40 9.20 2.47
C ALA A 3 -5.12 8.87 0.99
N LYS A 4 -4.69 9.85 0.19
CA LYS A 4 -4.50 9.70 -1.27
C LYS A 4 -3.06 9.35 -1.65
N MET A 5 -2.08 9.70 -0.82
CA MET A 5 -0.66 9.45 -1.07
C MET A 5 -0.37 7.95 -1.34
N PRO A 6 -0.84 6.99 -0.52
CA PRO A 6 -0.60 5.57 -0.78
C PRO A 6 -1.16 5.10 -2.12
N THR A 7 -2.34 5.60 -2.49
CA THR A 7 -2.98 5.25 -3.77
C THR A 7 -2.17 5.79 -4.95
N LEU A 8 -1.70 7.04 -4.89
CA LEU A 8 -0.87 7.61 -5.96
C LEU A 8 0.46 6.88 -6.11
N VAL A 9 1.11 6.55 -4.99
CA VAL A 9 2.37 5.78 -4.99
C VAL A 9 2.14 4.38 -5.59
N ALA A 10 1.06 3.71 -5.21
CA ALA A 10 0.73 2.40 -5.77
C ALA A 10 0.39 2.45 -7.27
N MET A 11 -0.32 3.49 -7.71
CA MET A 11 -0.58 3.70 -9.14
C MET A 11 0.72 3.95 -9.92
N ALA A 12 1.64 4.75 -9.38
CA ALA A 12 2.95 4.96 -10.01
C ALA A 12 3.72 3.64 -10.14
N TYR A 13 3.77 2.82 -9.08
CA TYR A 13 4.41 1.50 -9.14
C TYR A 13 3.76 0.60 -10.20
N LYS A 14 2.43 0.47 -10.19
CA LYS A 14 1.68 -0.34 -11.18
C LYS A 14 1.92 0.14 -12.60
N TYR A 15 1.94 1.45 -12.82
CA TYR A 15 2.22 2.05 -14.13
C TYR A 15 3.61 1.67 -14.63
N THR A 16 4.65 1.77 -13.78
CA THR A 16 6.02 1.37 -14.17
C THR A 16 6.15 -0.12 -14.50
N MET A 17 5.32 -0.96 -13.87
CA MET A 17 5.30 -2.40 -14.11
C MET A 17 4.38 -2.82 -15.27
N GLY A 18 3.67 -1.87 -15.91
CA GLY A 18 2.68 -2.16 -16.95
C GLY A 18 1.45 -2.94 -16.44
N GLN A 19 1.17 -2.87 -15.14
CA GLN A 19 0.07 -3.58 -14.48
C GLN A 19 -1.15 -2.68 -14.28
N PRO A 20 -2.36 -3.25 -14.24
CA PRO A 20 -3.57 -2.48 -13.97
C PRO A 20 -3.60 -1.95 -12.53
N TYR A 21 -4.29 -0.82 -12.34
CA TYR A 21 -4.46 -0.22 -11.03
C TYR A 21 -5.40 -1.02 -10.14
N ILE A 22 -5.04 -1.08 -8.85
CA ILE A 22 -5.80 -1.78 -7.83
C ILE A 22 -6.46 -0.73 -6.92
N TYR A 23 -7.80 -0.77 -6.83
CA TYR A 23 -8.57 0.15 -5.98
C TYR A 23 -8.42 -0.18 -4.49
N PRO A 24 -8.48 0.82 -3.59
CA PRO A 24 -8.46 0.59 -2.15
C PRO A 24 -9.70 -0.20 -1.69
N GLN A 25 -9.56 -0.96 -0.61
CA GLN A 25 -10.68 -1.59 0.10
C GLN A 25 -10.85 -0.99 1.51
N ASN A 26 -12.09 -0.84 1.95
CA ASN A 26 -12.43 -0.13 3.21
C ASN A 26 -12.31 -1.01 4.46
N ASP A 27 -12.23 -2.33 4.28
CA ASP A 27 -12.07 -3.34 5.34
C ASP A 27 -10.60 -3.59 5.72
N LEU A 28 -9.65 -3.00 4.98
CA LEU A 28 -8.22 -3.13 5.24
C LEU A 28 -7.67 -1.93 6.03
N SER A 29 -6.64 -2.19 6.84
CA SER A 29 -5.87 -1.14 7.51
C SER A 29 -5.12 -0.26 6.50
N TYR A 30 -4.61 0.89 6.93
CA TYR A 30 -3.84 1.79 6.06
C TYR A 30 -2.67 1.08 5.36
N SER A 31 -1.83 0.40 6.13
CA SER A 31 -0.64 -0.31 5.65
C SER A 31 -1.02 -1.57 4.84
N GLY A 32 -2.06 -2.30 5.26
CA GLY A 32 -2.58 -3.46 4.53
C GLY A 32 -3.17 -3.09 3.18
N ASN A 33 -3.91 -1.99 3.11
CA ASN A 33 -4.50 -1.49 1.88
C ASN A 33 -3.42 -1.00 0.91
N PHE A 34 -2.39 -0.32 1.40
CA PHE A 34 -1.23 0.06 0.59
C PHE A 34 -0.52 -1.16 -0.02
N MET A 35 -0.25 -2.19 0.78
CA MET A 35 0.36 -3.43 0.26
C MET A 35 -0.51 -4.12 -0.78
N ARG A 36 -1.83 -4.17 -0.56
CA ARG A 36 -2.75 -4.73 -1.56
C ARG A 36 -2.68 -3.94 -2.86
N MET A 37 -2.71 -2.60 -2.79
CA MET A 37 -2.64 -1.78 -4.00
C MET A 37 -1.31 -1.93 -4.76
N MET A 38 -0.20 -2.17 -4.05
CA MET A 38 1.11 -2.42 -4.65
C MET A 38 1.22 -3.81 -5.29
N PHE A 39 0.83 -4.88 -4.58
CA PHE A 39 1.23 -6.24 -4.93
C PHE A 39 0.10 -7.15 -5.41
N ALA A 40 -1.17 -6.78 -5.23
CA ALA A 40 -2.27 -7.56 -5.78
C ALA A 40 -2.27 -7.54 -7.32
N THR A 41 -2.71 -8.63 -7.92
CA THR A 41 -2.96 -8.72 -9.36
C THR A 41 -4.43 -9.10 -9.59
N PRO A 42 -5.00 -8.82 -10.77
CA PRO A 42 -6.38 -9.25 -11.08
C PRO A 42 -6.55 -10.77 -11.19
N CYS A 43 -5.45 -11.53 -11.20
CA CYS A 43 -5.46 -12.97 -11.46
C CYS A 43 -5.79 -13.81 -10.22
N ALA A 44 -5.65 -13.27 -9.01
CA ALA A 44 -5.93 -13.98 -7.77
C ALA A 44 -6.27 -13.02 -6.62
N PRO A 45 -7.08 -13.47 -5.64
CA PRO A 45 -7.26 -12.73 -4.39
C PRO A 45 -5.92 -12.51 -3.68
N TYR A 46 -5.68 -11.29 -3.21
CA TYR A 46 -4.49 -10.95 -2.45
C TYR A 46 -4.78 -11.00 -0.95
N THR A 47 -4.11 -11.90 -0.23
CA THR A 47 -4.17 -11.98 1.23
C THR A 47 -3.01 -11.21 1.83
N VAL A 48 -3.33 -10.19 2.63
CA VAL A 48 -2.33 -9.39 3.34
C VAL A 48 -1.64 -10.25 4.39
N ASN A 49 -0.31 -10.31 4.37
CA ASN A 49 0.46 -10.99 5.41
C ASN A 49 0.56 -10.09 6.66
N PRO A 50 0.05 -10.52 7.83
CA PRO A 50 0.02 -9.70 9.04
C PRO A 50 1.41 -9.39 9.62
N VAL A 51 2.46 -10.15 9.25
CA VAL A 51 3.84 -9.83 9.62
C VAL A 51 4.35 -8.66 8.79
N LEU A 52 4.11 -8.68 7.47
CA LEU A 52 4.53 -7.60 6.57
C LEU A 52 3.75 -6.31 6.83
N GLU A 53 2.47 -6.42 7.15
CA GLU A 53 1.62 -5.28 7.49
C GLU A 53 2.14 -4.54 8.71
N ARG A 54 2.44 -5.27 9.79
CA ARG A 54 3.01 -4.67 11.01
C ARG A 54 4.42 -4.13 10.80
N ALA A 55 5.21 -4.76 9.94
CA ALA A 55 6.55 -4.27 9.62
C ALA A 55 6.48 -2.93 8.87
N LEU A 56 5.62 -2.85 7.85
CA LEU A 56 5.40 -1.64 7.07
C LEU A 56 4.84 -0.50 7.93
N ASP A 57 3.88 -0.81 8.81
CA ASP A 57 3.28 0.16 9.71
C ASP A 57 4.33 0.83 10.61
N ARG A 58 5.26 0.03 11.17
CA ARG A 58 6.39 0.56 11.94
C ARG A 58 7.33 1.40 11.09
N ILE A 59 7.60 1.02 9.84
CA ILE A 59 8.43 1.82 8.94
C ILE A 59 7.78 3.19 8.74
N PHE A 60 6.49 3.25 8.46
CA PHE A 60 5.79 4.54 8.31
C PHE A 60 5.83 5.39 9.56
N ILE A 61 5.61 4.79 10.74
CA ILE A 61 5.68 5.52 12.02
C ILE A 61 7.09 6.07 12.26
N LEU A 62 8.12 5.26 12.05
CA LEU A 62 9.52 5.65 12.30
C LEU A 62 10.04 6.74 11.35
N HIS A 63 9.43 6.88 10.17
CA HIS A 63 9.79 7.89 9.17
C HIS A 63 8.70 8.96 9.00
N ALA A 64 7.75 9.05 9.94
CA ALA A 64 6.62 9.97 9.84
C ALA A 64 7.08 11.43 9.86
N ASP A 65 8.13 11.71 10.62
CA ASP A 65 8.75 13.02 10.74
C ASP A 65 10.21 12.87 11.18
N HIS A 66 11.07 13.71 10.64
CA HIS A 66 12.44 13.91 11.09
C HIS A 66 12.63 15.42 11.06
N GLU A 67 12.70 16.06 12.24
CA GLU A 67 12.81 17.51 12.35
C GLU A 67 13.93 18.12 11.47
N GLN A 68 13.93 19.45 11.34
CA GLN A 68 14.94 20.20 10.58
C GLN A 68 16.36 20.00 11.12
#